data_AF-A0AAD7BZ22-F1
#
_entry.id   AF-A0AAD7BZ22-F1
#
_cell.length_a   1.000
_cell.length_b   1.000
_cell.length_c   1.000
_cell.angle_alpha   90.00
_cell.angle_beta   90.00
_cell.angle_gamma   90.00
#
_symmetry.space_group_name_H-M   'P 1'
#
loop_
_entity.id
_entity.type
_entity.pdbx_description
1 polymer ?
#
loop_
_entity_poly.entity_id
_entity_poly.type
_entity_poly.pdbx_seq_one_letter_code
_entity_poly.pdbx_strand_id
1 'polypeptide(L)'
;MPMHQQPSRLPNAFICYRSDLAKQVDPGMKQNDLSKIAGKKWRALPPHEQQPYRQMAKDIKKFGVTSTPRPAPRAPSKKMQSIPVQSSVRKSRMYQAATKPPAIKAEPKIPMRVEAPQSFRSVGLGTSVSEPVPAPQPFPESSHSSGPESIPDPCGLDVDLCIEAAQDRYQLQRGRIHVDFEREVVELFNSSIMEELSLSEEELAQRFLNLPEAE
;
A
#
# COMPACT_ATOMS: atom_id res chain seq x y z
N MET A 1 -23.96 -11.29 -34.68
CA MET A 1 -23.94 -10.15 -33.74
C MET A 1 -22.67 -10.26 -32.90
N PRO A 2 -21.66 -9.40 -33.09
CA PRO A 2 -20.46 -9.41 -32.26
C PRO A 2 -20.82 -9.05 -30.82
N MET A 3 -20.42 -9.93 -29.89
CA MET A 3 -20.60 -9.70 -28.46
C MET A 3 -19.62 -8.61 -28.03
N HIS A 4 -20.11 -7.40 -27.82
CA HIS A 4 -19.31 -6.30 -27.27
C HIS A 4 -18.95 -6.65 -25.83
N GLN A 5 -17.74 -7.13 -25.63
CA GLN A 5 -17.22 -7.48 -24.31
C GLN A 5 -16.95 -6.18 -23.55
N GLN A 6 -17.62 -6.03 -22.41
CA GLN A 6 -17.41 -4.90 -21.52
C GLN A 6 -15.99 -4.98 -20.94
N PRO A 7 -15.25 -3.86 -20.88
CA PRO A 7 -13.89 -3.84 -20.38
C PRO A 7 -13.83 -4.32 -18.92
N SER A 8 -12.77 -5.07 -18.59
CA SER A 8 -12.52 -5.50 -17.20
C SER A 8 -12.34 -4.28 -16.30
N ARG A 9 -12.64 -4.43 -15.01
CA ARG A 9 -12.42 -3.32 -14.06
C ARG A 9 -10.93 -3.22 -13.77
N LEU A 10 -10.38 -2.01 -13.83
CA LEU A 10 -9.01 -1.74 -13.40
C LEU A 10 -8.84 -2.13 -11.92
N PRO A 11 -7.69 -2.72 -11.54
CA PRO A 11 -7.43 -3.10 -10.15
C PRO A 11 -7.29 -1.86 -9.26
N ASN A 12 -7.91 -1.91 -8.08
CA ASN A 12 -7.72 -0.88 -7.07
C ASN A 12 -6.48 -1.21 -6.19
N ALA A 13 -6.10 -0.29 -5.31
CA ALA A 13 -4.95 -0.46 -4.41
C ALA A 13 -5.03 -1.73 -3.55
N PHE A 14 -6.22 -2.06 -3.07
CA PHE A 14 -6.44 -3.28 -2.28
C PHE A 14 -6.28 -4.56 -3.11
N ILE A 15 -6.66 -4.55 -4.39
CA ILE A 15 -6.44 -5.68 -5.30
C ILE A 15 -4.95 -5.91 -5.52
N CYS A 16 -4.17 -4.84 -5.71
CA CYS A 16 -2.70 -4.93 -5.79
C CYS A 16 -2.12 -5.57 -4.51
N TYR A 17 -2.49 -5.03 -3.34
CA TYR A 17 -2.06 -5.56 -2.04
C TYR A 17 -2.41 -7.04 -1.84
N ARG A 18 -3.65 -7.44 -2.15
CA ARG A 18 -4.08 -8.83 -2.00
C ARG A 18 -3.30 -9.76 -2.93
N SER A 19 -3.00 -9.33 -4.15
CA SER A 19 -2.21 -10.12 -5.10
C SER A 19 -0.78 -10.34 -4.60
N ASP A 20 -0.18 -9.37 -3.90
CA ASP A 20 1.13 -9.55 -3.29
C ASP A 20 1.07 -10.43 -2.05
N LEU A 21 0.04 -10.27 -1.21
CA LEU A 21 -0.21 -11.16 -0.08
C LEU A 21 -0.44 -12.62 -0.53
N ALA A 22 -1.09 -12.82 -1.68
CA ALA A 22 -1.30 -14.16 -2.26
C ALA A 22 0.01 -14.88 -2.61
N LYS A 23 1.08 -14.13 -2.90
CA LYS A 23 2.41 -14.71 -3.19
C LYS A 23 3.17 -15.08 -1.92
N GLN A 24 2.89 -14.38 -0.82
CA GLN A 24 3.53 -14.59 0.48
C GLN A 24 2.87 -15.72 1.29
N VAL A 25 1.59 -15.96 1.05
CA VAL A 25 0.80 -17.00 1.74
C VAL A 25 0.78 -18.28 0.91
N ASP A 26 0.69 -19.44 1.57
CA ASP A 26 0.66 -20.74 0.90
C ASP A 26 -0.33 -20.80 -0.27
N PRO A 27 0.10 -21.31 -1.45
CA PRO A 27 -0.72 -21.33 -2.67
C PRO A 27 -1.96 -22.24 -2.56
N GLY A 28 -2.04 -23.09 -1.52
CA GLY A 28 -3.19 -23.94 -1.24
C GLY A 28 -4.33 -23.25 -0.47
N MET A 29 -4.14 -22.00 -0.02
CA MET A 29 -5.16 -21.33 0.77
C MET A 29 -6.40 -20.98 -0.06
N LYS A 30 -7.58 -21.23 0.51
CA LYS A 30 -8.85 -20.85 -0.13
C LYS A 30 -8.92 -19.33 -0.30
N GLN A 31 -9.24 -18.87 -1.52
CA GLN A 31 -9.32 -17.45 -1.87
C GLN A 31 -10.26 -16.62 -0.97
N ASN A 32 -11.30 -17.26 -0.42
CA ASN A 32 -12.21 -16.64 0.53
C ASN A 32 -11.50 -16.27 1.83
N ASP A 33 -10.62 -17.13 2.33
CA ASP A 33 -9.91 -16.91 3.58
C ASP A 33 -8.75 -15.93 3.38
N LEU A 34 -8.07 -15.98 2.23
CA LEU A 34 -7.11 -14.96 1.83
C LEU A 34 -7.75 -13.56 1.81
N SER A 35 -8.96 -13.43 1.27
CA SER A 35 -9.67 -12.14 1.22
C SER A 35 -10.04 -11.62 2.62
N LYS A 36 -10.39 -12.52 3.56
CA LYS A 36 -10.65 -12.15 4.96
C LYS A 36 -9.37 -11.66 5.65
N ILE A 37 -8.26 -12.36 5.47
CA ILE A 37 -6.96 -12.00 6.07
C ILE A 37 -6.46 -10.69 5.49
N ALA A 38 -6.47 -10.54 4.15
CA ALA A 38 -6.06 -9.32 3.47
C ALA A 38 -6.90 -8.11 3.94
N GLY A 39 -8.22 -8.27 4.10
CA GLY A 39 -9.09 -7.19 4.57
C GLY A 39 -8.85 -6.80 6.03
N LYS A 40 -8.39 -7.73 6.89
CA LYS A 40 -7.96 -7.40 8.26
C LYS A 40 -6.62 -6.66 8.25
N LYS A 41 -5.62 -7.22 7.56
CA LYS A 41 -4.29 -6.60 7.45
C LYS A 41 -4.36 -5.20 6.84
N TRP A 42 -5.03 -5.03 5.71
CA TRP A 42 -5.15 -3.73 5.02
C TRP A 42 -5.72 -2.61 5.91
N ARG A 43 -6.68 -2.92 6.79
CA ARG A 43 -7.25 -1.94 7.73
C ARG A 43 -6.33 -1.63 8.91
N ALA A 44 -5.48 -2.58 9.28
CA ALA A 44 -4.47 -2.41 10.32
C ALA A 44 -3.20 -1.72 9.78
N LEU A 45 -2.95 -1.80 8.47
CA LEU A 45 -1.79 -1.17 7.84
C LEU A 45 -1.83 0.36 7.99
N PRO A 46 -0.73 1.00 8.40
CA PRO A 46 -0.65 2.44 8.47
C PRO A 46 -0.72 3.08 7.07
N PRO A 47 -1.11 4.36 6.97
CA PRO A 47 -1.33 5.02 5.67
C PRO A 47 -0.06 5.11 4.81
N HIS A 48 1.13 5.12 5.41
CA HIS A 48 2.39 5.16 4.68
C HIS A 48 2.65 3.85 3.91
N GLU A 49 2.36 2.69 4.51
CA GLU A 49 2.47 1.38 3.82
C GLU A 49 1.39 1.19 2.75
N GLN A 50 0.22 1.83 2.91
CA GLN A 50 -0.82 1.80 1.88
C GLN A 50 -0.46 2.66 0.66
N GLN A 51 0.39 3.68 0.83
CA GLN A 51 0.75 4.65 -0.21
C GLN A 51 1.35 4.01 -1.48
N PRO A 52 2.34 3.10 -1.42
CA PRO A 52 2.88 2.47 -2.63
C PRO A 52 1.79 1.74 -3.42
N TYR A 53 0.90 1.01 -2.77
CA TYR A 53 -0.22 0.33 -3.45
C TYR A 53 -1.22 1.32 -4.08
N ARG A 54 -1.42 2.48 -3.46
CA ARG A 54 -2.24 3.56 -4.04
C ARG A 54 -1.58 4.19 -5.26
N GLN A 55 -0.25 4.35 -5.25
CA GLN A 55 0.51 4.81 -6.41
C GLN A 55 0.44 3.79 -7.54
N MET A 56 0.72 2.50 -7.26
CA MET A 56 0.58 1.43 -8.26
C MET A 56 -0.81 1.38 -8.89
N ALA A 57 -1.89 1.49 -8.11
CA ALA A 57 -3.23 1.52 -8.67
C ALA A 57 -3.51 2.77 -9.51
N LYS A 58 -2.93 3.92 -9.17
CA LYS A 58 -2.99 5.15 -9.99
C LYS A 58 -2.22 4.97 -11.29
N ASP A 59 -1.04 4.36 -11.25
CA ASP A 59 -0.21 4.14 -12.43
C ASP A 59 -0.87 3.11 -13.35
N ILE A 60 -1.41 2.02 -12.81
CA ILE A 60 -2.23 1.08 -13.60
C ILE A 60 -3.46 1.79 -14.19
N LYS A 61 -4.06 2.75 -13.50
CA LYS A 61 -5.17 3.53 -14.07
C LYS A 61 -4.72 4.47 -15.20
N LYS A 62 -3.51 5.02 -15.11
CA LYS A 62 -2.93 5.92 -16.12
C LYS A 62 -2.45 5.17 -17.36
N PHE A 63 -1.73 4.05 -17.15
CA PHE A 63 -1.05 3.29 -18.21
C PHE A 63 -1.86 2.08 -18.68
N GLY A 64 -2.80 1.59 -17.87
CA GLY A 64 -3.52 0.35 -18.11
C GLY A 64 -4.57 0.46 -19.20
N VAL A 65 -4.13 0.32 -20.45
CA VAL A 65 -4.94 -0.10 -21.58
C VAL A 65 -5.56 -1.46 -21.23
N THR A 66 -6.86 -1.44 -21.00
CA THR A 66 -7.62 -2.57 -20.44
C THR A 66 -8.05 -3.52 -21.55
N SER A 67 -7.11 -4.25 -22.18
CA SER A 67 -7.45 -5.16 -23.28
C SER A 67 -7.61 -6.63 -22.86
N THR A 68 -7.66 -6.97 -21.56
CA THR A 68 -8.06 -8.32 -21.18
C THR A 68 -9.58 -8.43 -21.24
N PRO A 69 -10.14 -9.20 -22.18
CA PRO A 69 -11.58 -9.37 -22.27
C PRO A 69 -12.12 -9.95 -20.97
N ARG A 70 -13.11 -9.26 -20.39
CA ARG A 70 -13.75 -9.72 -19.15
C ARG A 70 -14.38 -11.10 -19.43
N PRO A 71 -14.25 -12.07 -18.52
CA PRO A 71 -15.03 -13.29 -18.60
C PRO A 71 -16.51 -12.91 -18.77
N ALA A 72 -17.18 -13.52 -19.75
CA ALA A 72 -18.58 -13.23 -20.06
C ALA A 72 -19.39 -13.17 -18.75
N PRO A 73 -20.26 -12.16 -18.56
CA PRO A 73 -21.06 -12.04 -17.35
C PRO A 73 -21.69 -13.40 -17.08
N ARG A 74 -21.41 -13.98 -15.90
CA ARG A 74 -22.00 -15.26 -15.52
C ARG A 74 -23.51 -15.09 -15.67
N ALA A 75 -24.12 -15.87 -16.56
CA ALA A 75 -25.55 -15.85 -16.76
C ALA A 75 -26.22 -15.87 -15.38
N PRO A 76 -27.23 -15.01 -15.13
CA PRO A 76 -27.91 -14.99 -13.84
C PRO A 76 -28.29 -16.43 -13.53
N SER A 77 -27.71 -16.98 -12.46
CA SER A 77 -27.89 -18.39 -12.16
C SER A 77 -29.38 -18.63 -12.04
N LYS A 78 -29.95 -19.53 -12.86
CA LYS A 78 -31.39 -19.83 -12.89
C LYS A 78 -31.95 -20.37 -11.56
N LYS A 79 -31.15 -20.44 -10.51
CA LYS A 79 -31.54 -20.83 -9.16
C LYS A 79 -31.76 -19.59 -8.30
N MET A 80 -32.98 -19.10 -8.34
CA MET A 80 -33.86 -18.78 -7.22
C MET A 80 -34.92 -17.85 -7.78
N GLN A 81 -35.86 -18.43 -8.55
CA GLN A 81 -37.22 -17.92 -8.51
C GLN A 81 -37.55 -17.75 -7.04
N SER A 82 -37.84 -16.50 -6.68
CA SER A 82 -38.18 -16.07 -5.34
C SER A 82 -38.95 -17.15 -4.61
N ILE A 83 -38.37 -17.70 -3.55
CA ILE A 83 -39.23 -18.02 -2.42
C ILE A 83 -39.89 -16.68 -2.11
N PRO A 84 -41.22 -16.53 -2.28
CA PRO A 84 -41.87 -15.28 -1.92
C PRO A 84 -41.52 -15.05 -0.47
N VAL A 85 -40.70 -14.03 -0.23
CA VAL A 85 -40.51 -13.47 1.10
C VAL A 85 -41.87 -12.89 1.42
N GLN A 86 -42.75 -13.72 1.98
CA GLN A 86 -43.89 -13.25 2.74
C GLN A 86 -43.29 -12.39 3.84
N SER A 87 -43.21 -11.09 3.55
CA SER A 87 -43.38 -9.98 4.47
C SER A 87 -43.46 -10.42 5.93
N SER A 88 -42.31 -10.73 6.53
CA SER A 88 -42.17 -10.75 7.98
C SER A 88 -42.07 -9.31 8.45
N VAL A 89 -43.21 -8.62 8.36
CA VAL A 89 -43.47 -7.31 8.99
C VAL A 89 -43.64 -7.46 10.51
N ARG A 90 -43.45 -8.67 11.07
CA ARG A 90 -43.54 -8.93 12.51
C ARG A 90 -42.18 -9.26 13.11
N LYS A 91 -41.33 -8.26 13.34
CA LYS A 91 -40.32 -8.28 14.43
C LYS A 91 -39.63 -6.95 14.78
N SER A 92 -40.07 -5.80 14.24
CA SER A 92 -39.64 -4.48 14.74
C SER A 92 -40.36 -4.00 16.02
N ARG A 93 -41.08 -4.86 16.75
CA ARG A 93 -41.81 -4.48 17.97
C ARG A 93 -41.66 -5.49 19.12
N MET A 94 -40.43 -5.87 19.47
CA MET A 94 -40.18 -6.64 20.70
C MET A 94 -38.87 -6.34 21.44
N TYR A 95 -38.13 -5.28 21.07
CA TYR A 95 -36.94 -4.82 21.80
C TYR A 95 -37.11 -3.42 22.41
N GLN A 96 -38.34 -3.01 22.75
CA GLN A 96 -38.59 -1.80 23.57
C GLN A 96 -39.07 -2.11 25.00
N ALA A 97 -39.05 -3.36 25.44
CA ALA A 97 -39.35 -3.72 26.82
C ALA A 97 -38.27 -4.66 27.36
N ALA A 98 -37.65 -4.27 28.49
CA ALA A 98 -36.67 -5.04 29.26
C ALA A 98 -35.21 -5.04 28.78
N THR A 99 -34.56 -3.88 28.84
CA THR A 99 -33.25 -3.82 29.54
C THR A 99 -33.27 -2.59 30.45
N LYS A 100 -33.69 -2.81 31.70
CA LYS A 100 -33.17 -2.04 32.82
C LYS A 100 -31.64 -2.11 32.73
N PRO A 101 -30.90 -0.99 32.68
CA PRO A 101 -29.46 -1.05 32.88
C PRO A 101 -29.20 -1.62 34.29
N PRO A 102 -28.31 -2.61 34.45
CA PRO A 102 -27.83 -2.96 35.78
C PRO A 102 -27.19 -1.71 36.38
N ALA A 103 -27.52 -1.43 37.63
CA ALA A 103 -26.94 -0.34 38.41
C ALA A 103 -25.43 -0.53 38.45
N ILE A 104 -24.73 0.21 37.59
CA ILE A 104 -23.30 0.40 37.68
C ILE A 104 -23.09 1.24 38.94
N LYS A 105 -22.53 0.61 39.97
CA LYS A 105 -22.03 1.30 41.16
C LYS A 105 -21.12 2.42 40.68
N ALA A 106 -21.43 3.64 41.11
CA ALA A 106 -20.69 4.85 40.80
C ALA A 106 -19.21 4.67 41.14
N GLU A 107 -18.37 4.61 40.11
CA GLU A 107 -16.96 4.94 40.24
C GLU A 107 -16.80 6.47 40.26
N PRO A 108 -15.80 6.97 41.01
CA PRO A 108 -15.64 8.39 41.29
C PRO A 108 -15.34 9.16 40.01
N LYS A 109 -16.17 10.18 39.81
CA LYS A 109 -16.07 11.21 38.79
C LYS A 109 -14.73 11.94 38.95
N ILE A 110 -13.70 11.53 38.22
CA ILE A 110 -12.52 12.37 38.01
C ILE A 110 -13.00 13.57 37.18
N PRO A 111 -12.92 14.81 37.69
CA PRO A 111 -13.26 15.98 36.90
C PRO A 111 -12.18 16.15 35.84
N MET A 112 -12.44 15.68 34.62
CA MET A 112 -11.75 16.20 33.45
C MET A 112 -12.17 17.67 33.28
N ARG A 113 -11.39 18.54 33.92
CA ARG A 113 -11.36 19.97 33.67
C ARG A 113 -10.88 20.15 32.23
N VAL A 114 -11.85 20.34 31.33
CA VAL A 114 -11.60 20.84 29.99
C VAL A 114 -11.19 22.31 30.15
N GLU A 115 -9.89 22.56 30.30
CA GLU A 115 -9.35 23.88 30.00
C GLU A 115 -9.47 24.07 28.50
N ALA A 116 -10.29 25.05 28.12
CA ALA A 116 -10.41 25.51 26.75
C ALA A 116 -8.99 25.79 26.19
N PRO A 117 -8.67 25.37 24.96
CA PRO A 117 -7.41 25.76 24.35
C PRO A 117 -7.39 27.28 24.26
N GLN A 118 -6.49 27.87 25.04
CA GLN A 118 -6.22 29.30 24.98
C GLN A 118 -5.87 29.64 23.53
N SER A 119 -6.55 30.67 23.05
CA SER A 119 -6.22 31.44 21.85
C SER A 119 -4.71 31.56 21.71
N PHE A 120 -4.12 30.79 20.79
CA PHE A 120 -2.76 31.02 20.34
C PHE A 120 -2.77 32.34 19.60
N ARG A 121 -2.22 33.36 20.25
CA ARG A 121 -1.94 34.66 19.68
C ARG A 121 -1.05 34.48 18.45
N SER A 122 -1.51 35.05 17.33
CA SER A 122 -0.70 35.34 16.16
C SER A 122 0.53 36.16 16.58
N VAL A 123 1.68 35.51 16.68
CA VAL A 123 2.98 36.17 16.58
C VAL A 123 3.37 36.15 15.10
N GLY A 124 3.39 37.35 14.53
CA GLY A 124 3.82 37.59 13.17
C GLY A 124 5.34 37.64 13.02
N LEU A 125 5.72 37.92 11.77
CA LEU A 125 7.05 38.30 11.30
C LEU A 125 8.14 37.22 11.43
N GLY A 126 8.16 36.33 10.43
CA GLY A 126 9.39 35.75 9.92
C GLY A 126 9.54 36.18 8.47
N THR A 127 10.39 37.16 8.23
CA THR A 127 10.73 37.72 6.92
C THR A 127 11.17 36.64 5.94
N SER A 128 10.55 36.67 4.77
CA SER A 128 11.01 36.01 3.56
C SER A 128 12.46 36.41 3.26
N VAL A 129 13.39 35.50 3.45
CA VAL A 129 14.67 35.52 2.73
C VAL A 129 14.39 34.75 1.44
N SER A 130 14.12 35.51 0.37
CA SER A 130 14.21 35.00 -0.99
C SER A 130 15.67 34.67 -1.26
N GLU A 131 16.01 33.39 -1.15
CA GLU A 131 17.27 32.88 -1.65
C GLU A 131 17.21 32.94 -3.18
N PRO A 132 18.15 33.64 -3.85
CA PRO A 132 18.17 33.73 -5.31
C PRO A 132 18.50 32.35 -5.88
N VAL A 133 17.53 31.78 -6.59
CA VAL A 133 17.73 30.56 -7.39
C VAL A 133 18.88 30.81 -8.36
N PRO A 134 19.99 30.05 -8.30
CA PRO A 134 21.08 30.20 -9.24
C PRO A 134 20.58 29.89 -10.64
N ALA A 135 20.91 30.77 -11.59
CA ALA A 135 20.57 30.61 -12.99
C ALA A 135 21.05 29.23 -13.50
N PRO A 136 20.24 28.53 -14.32
CA PRO A 136 20.64 27.27 -14.91
C PRO A 136 21.92 27.48 -15.72
N GLN A 137 22.97 26.77 -15.33
CA GLN A 137 24.23 26.73 -16.07
C GLN A 137 23.95 26.23 -17.49
N PRO A 138 24.47 26.89 -18.54
CA PRO A 138 24.39 26.36 -19.90
C PRO A 138 25.11 25.01 -19.93
N PHE A 139 24.37 23.97 -20.35
CA PHE A 139 24.92 22.65 -20.56
C PHE A 139 26.10 22.74 -21.53
N PRO A 140 27.24 22.08 -21.25
CA PRO A 140 28.33 22.01 -22.22
C PRO A 140 27.80 21.30 -23.47
N GLU A 141 27.83 22.01 -24.60
CA GLU A 141 27.63 21.44 -25.93
C GLU A 141 28.72 20.40 -26.17
N SER A 142 28.41 19.15 -25.82
CA SER A 142 29.22 18.00 -26.15
C SER A 142 29.16 17.79 -27.66
N SER A 143 30.07 18.46 -28.35
CA SER A 143 30.40 18.30 -29.75
C SER A 143 31.05 16.92 -29.95
N HIS A 144 30.24 15.85 -29.95
CA HIS A 144 30.65 14.56 -30.48
C HIS A 144 30.26 14.48 -31.96
N SER A 145 31.22 15.00 -32.73
CA SER A 145 31.39 14.81 -34.15
C SER A 145 31.52 13.33 -34.51
N SER A 146 30.71 12.91 -35.47
CA SER A 146 31.02 11.98 -36.56
C SER A 146 31.15 10.48 -36.24
N GLY A 147 30.14 9.75 -36.73
CA GLY A 147 30.24 8.35 -37.12
C GLY A 147 28.87 7.77 -37.45
N PRO A 148 28.45 7.65 -38.73
CA PRO A 148 27.31 6.83 -39.09
C PRO A 148 27.73 5.37 -38.96
N GLU A 149 27.71 4.84 -37.74
CA GLU A 149 27.68 3.40 -37.55
C GLU A 149 26.33 2.93 -38.08
N SER A 150 26.36 2.26 -39.23
CA SER A 150 25.20 1.64 -39.85
C SER A 150 24.52 0.73 -38.84
N ILE A 151 23.48 1.24 -38.19
CA ILE A 151 22.52 0.44 -37.44
C ILE A 151 21.90 -0.49 -38.49
N PRO A 152 22.10 -1.82 -38.39
CA PRO A 152 21.42 -2.73 -39.30
C PRO A 152 19.92 -2.51 -39.12
N ASP A 153 19.24 -2.19 -40.21
CA ASP A 153 17.78 -2.09 -40.26
C ASP A 153 17.19 -3.32 -39.55
N PRO A 154 16.44 -3.16 -38.44
CA PRO A 154 15.75 -4.26 -37.79
C PRO A 154 14.49 -4.64 -38.59
N CYS A 155 14.63 -4.76 -39.90
CA CYS A 155 13.61 -5.24 -40.81
C CYS A 155 13.71 -6.77 -40.85
N GLY A 156 13.24 -7.44 -39.80
CA GLY A 156 13.07 -8.89 -39.84
C GLY A 156 13.09 -9.63 -38.50
N LEU A 157 13.36 -8.95 -37.38
CA LEU A 157 13.20 -9.59 -36.08
C LEU A 157 11.74 -9.51 -35.66
N ASP A 158 11.18 -10.68 -35.44
CA ASP A 158 9.81 -10.90 -35.00
C ASP A 158 9.54 -10.05 -33.75
N VAL A 159 8.63 -9.08 -33.88
CA VAL A 159 8.31 -8.11 -32.83
C VAL A 159 7.90 -8.84 -31.55
N ASP A 160 7.28 -10.01 -31.69
CA ASP A 160 6.87 -10.84 -30.56
C ASP A 160 8.07 -11.39 -29.77
N LEU A 161 9.15 -11.76 -30.44
CA LEU A 161 10.39 -12.25 -29.79
C LEU A 161 11.12 -11.11 -29.04
N CYS A 162 11.06 -9.88 -29.56
CA CYS A 162 11.59 -8.71 -28.87
C CYS A 162 10.76 -8.33 -27.64
N ILE A 163 9.43 -8.47 -27.70
CA ILE A 163 8.53 -8.24 -26.55
C ILE A 163 8.79 -9.29 -25.46
N GLU A 164 8.95 -10.55 -25.85
CA GLU A 164 9.23 -11.66 -24.91
C GLU A 164 10.60 -11.48 -24.23
N ALA A 165 11.65 -11.14 -24.99
CA ALA A 165 12.97 -10.83 -24.43
C ALA A 165 12.97 -9.58 -23.52
N ALA A 166 12.15 -8.57 -23.83
CA ALA A 166 11.99 -7.40 -22.97
C ALA A 166 11.25 -7.72 -21.67
N GLN A 167 10.23 -8.58 -21.72
CA GLN A 167 9.53 -9.06 -20.53
C GLN A 167 10.44 -9.90 -19.63
N ASP A 168 11.27 -10.77 -20.21
CA ASP A 168 12.23 -11.57 -19.45
C ASP A 168 13.27 -10.70 -18.73
N ARG A 169 13.84 -9.69 -19.40
CA ARG A 169 14.75 -8.72 -18.78
C ARG A 169 14.08 -7.92 -17.66
N TYR A 170 12.81 -7.54 -17.85
CA TYR A 170 12.04 -6.84 -16.82
C TYR A 170 11.77 -7.73 -15.60
N GLN A 171 11.45 -9.01 -15.79
CA GLN A 171 11.26 -9.96 -14.69
C GLN A 171 12.57 -10.25 -13.94
N LEU A 172 13.69 -10.37 -14.65
CA LEU A 172 15.03 -10.50 -14.07
C LEU A 172 15.42 -9.28 -13.22
N GLN A 173 15.16 -8.06 -13.70
CA GLN A 173 15.38 -6.84 -12.91
C GLN A 173 14.46 -6.77 -11.69
N ARG A 174 13.18 -7.15 -11.84
CA ARG A 174 12.22 -7.11 -10.74
C ARG A 174 12.51 -8.17 -9.67
N GLY A 175 13.04 -9.33 -10.07
CA GLY A 175 13.54 -10.36 -9.17
C GLY A 175 14.80 -9.92 -8.43
N ARG A 176 15.78 -9.31 -9.12
CA ARG A 176 17.01 -8.79 -8.49
C ARG A 176 16.73 -7.70 -7.48
N ILE A 177 15.95 -6.67 -7.86
CA ILE A 177 15.68 -5.52 -6.98
C ILE A 177 14.97 -5.93 -5.69
N HIS A 178 14.12 -6.97 -5.73
CA HIS A 178 13.41 -7.42 -4.52
C HIS A 178 14.28 -8.30 -3.61
N VAL A 179 15.14 -9.14 -4.19
CA VAL A 179 16.03 -10.02 -3.41
C VAL A 179 17.20 -9.23 -2.82
N ASP A 180 17.72 -8.25 -3.57
CA ASP A 180 18.80 -7.38 -3.11
C ASP A 180 18.33 -6.43 -2.00
N PHE A 181 17.10 -5.90 -2.08
CA PHE A 181 16.53 -5.05 -1.03
C PHE A 181 16.22 -5.82 0.27
N GLU A 182 15.63 -7.02 0.17
CA GLU A 182 15.40 -7.83 1.37
C GLU A 182 16.71 -8.29 2.01
N ARG A 183 17.72 -8.63 1.21
CA ARG A 183 19.05 -8.99 1.72
C ARG A 183 19.72 -7.81 2.42
N GLU A 184 19.70 -6.61 1.84
CA GLU A 184 20.32 -5.42 2.42
C GLU A 184 19.60 -4.99 3.71
N VAL A 185 18.27 -5.05 3.74
CA VAL A 185 17.49 -4.76 4.96
C VAL A 185 17.77 -5.79 6.06
N VAL A 186 17.89 -7.08 5.73
CA VAL A 186 18.21 -8.13 6.70
C VAL A 186 19.66 -8.01 7.19
N GLU A 187 20.62 -7.69 6.32
CA GLU A 187 22.01 -7.47 6.71
C GLU A 187 22.17 -6.22 7.59
N LEU A 188 21.45 -5.13 7.30
CA LEU A 188 21.43 -3.93 8.15
C LEU A 188 20.77 -4.20 9.50
N PHE A 189 19.65 -4.93 9.52
CA PHE A 189 18.96 -5.28 10.76
C PHE A 189 19.79 -6.22 11.63
N ASN A 190 20.41 -7.25 11.04
CA ASN A 190 21.29 -8.15 11.77
C ASN A 190 22.58 -7.46 12.25
N SER A 191 23.14 -6.54 11.47
CA SER A 191 24.30 -5.74 11.92
C SER A 191 23.94 -4.84 13.09
N SER A 192 22.78 -4.18 13.03
CA SER A 192 22.26 -3.34 14.12
C SER A 192 22.03 -4.13 15.41
N ILE A 193 21.46 -5.35 15.31
CA ILE A 193 21.27 -6.24 16.46
C ILE A 193 22.61 -6.74 17.02
N MET A 194 23.56 -7.11 16.16
CA MET A 194 24.85 -7.63 16.61
C MET A 194 25.72 -6.54 17.23
N GLU A 195 25.60 -5.29 16.78
CA GLU A 195 26.25 -4.14 17.42
C GLU A 195 25.69 -3.92 18.83
N GLU A 196 24.36 -3.99 19.01
CA GLU A 196 23.71 -3.93 20.33
C GLU A 196 24.06 -5.11 21.26
N LEU A 197 24.25 -6.31 20.73
CA LEU A 197 24.68 -7.48 21.51
C LEU A 197 26.18 -7.52 21.79
N SER A 198 26.99 -6.75 21.04
CA SER A 198 28.43 -6.63 21.26
C SER A 198 28.81 -5.54 22.26
N LEU A 199 27.88 -4.65 22.61
CA LEU A 199 28.05 -3.73 23.73
C LEU A 199 28.32 -4.56 24.98
N SER A 200 29.47 -4.29 25.62
CA SER A 200 29.86 -5.02 26.82
C SER A 200 28.81 -4.77 27.90
N GLU A 201 28.62 -5.74 28.78
CA GLU A 201 27.68 -5.66 29.91
C GLU A 201 27.92 -4.39 30.77
N GLU A 202 29.16 -3.86 30.75
CA GLU A 202 29.54 -2.62 31.41
C GLU A 202 28.95 -1.35 30.76
N GLU A 203 28.86 -1.27 29.43
CA GLU A 203 28.29 -0.10 28.74
C GLU A 203 26.77 -0.03 28.89
N LEU A 204 26.09 -1.18 28.92
CA LEU A 204 24.66 -1.28 29.22
C LEU A 204 24.36 -0.84 30.66
N ALA A 205 25.20 -1.22 31.62
CA ALA A 205 25.09 -0.76 33.00
C ALA A 205 25.29 0.76 33.14
N GLN A 206 26.24 1.35 32.40
CA GLN A 206 26.45 2.81 32.40
C GLN A 206 25.29 3.60 31.79
N ARG A 207 24.60 3.06 30.78
CA ARG A 207 23.39 3.70 30.24
C ARG A 207 22.23 3.69 31.22
N PHE A 208 22.04 2.60 31.96
CA PHE A 208 21.00 2.52 32.98
C PHE A 208 21.23 3.49 34.15
N LEU A 209 22.48 3.73 34.52
CA LEU A 209 22.83 4.66 35.59
C LEU A 209 22.70 6.14 35.20
N ASN A 210 22.71 6.46 33.90
CA ASN A 210 22.60 7.83 33.39
C ASN A 210 21.18 8.21 32.94
N LEU A 211 20.14 7.43 33.27
CA LEU A 211 18.77 7.87 33.00
C LEU A 211 18.45 9.07 33.90
N PRO A 212 18.14 10.26 33.34
CA PRO A 212 17.75 11.41 34.15
C PRO A 212 16.46 11.05 34.90
N GLU A 213 16.49 11.16 36.23
CA GLU A 213 15.27 11.06 37.05
C GLU A 213 14.28 12.10 36.52
N ALA A 214 13.15 11.62 36.03
CA ALA A 214 12.08 12.47 35.56
C ALA A 214 11.43 13.16 36.77
N GLU A 215 11.75 14.45 36.97
CA GLU A 215 11.02 15.36 37.87
C GLU A 215 9.61 15.67 37.36
#